data_AF-U1I525-F1
#
_entry.id   AF-U1I525-F1
#
_cell.length_a   1.000
_cell.length_b   1.000
_cell.length_c   1.000
_cell.angle_alpha   90.00
_cell.angle_beta   90.00
_cell.angle_gamma   90.00
#
_symmetry.space_group_name_H-M   'P 1'
#
loop_
_entity.id
_entity.type
_entity.pdbx_description
1 polymer ?
#
loop_
_entity_poly.entity_id
_entity_poly.type
_entity_poly.pdbx_seq_one_letter_code
_entity_poly.pdbx_strand_id
1 'polypeptide(L)'
;MKFLLQVACNFTEAFDTLLDAYERIGESMPLVEQYRELFTGNSHMDEALAKIYDDILEFHRRALRFFNLPTWRQIFRSVWKDFNSRFEHILQDLRRHKELIESQATALYFKQYQVDRQMFFEKLNHLETAERKRKYSEVLRWVLGSALVFRFCIDICKVRQEFPNSGGWLLKQPDYSSWRQDSAPRVSTLWLSGIPGAGKTVLASLVIVNCKEDVNASTAFFYCKYNDPQRNTSVAVLRTLLSQLLKYDNDLLPWCYDLYLNSGQLSLSSGDLCKEILKAVLTNGDKTFMVVDGIDECDKKEAKILINVLCDMVTVCDSQNPGKLRVMVVSQDEPDIRRNLSAFSELSLKVIGNEGDIHRFVDVWCGKIQDKFKLEEEERDYIFESTCHRGNGMFLFVKLIMINLYDQVCLMDLQEQIRPDKFPPGLKEA
;
A
#
# COMPACT_ATOMS: atom_id res chain seq x y z
N MET A 1 14.83 12.70 26.07
CA MET A 1 15.21 14.13 26.16
C MET A 1 16.36 14.54 25.24
N LYS A 2 17.62 14.11 25.45
CA LYS A 2 18.80 14.60 24.68
C LYS A 2 18.60 14.57 23.16
N PHE A 3 18.16 13.43 22.61
CA PHE A 3 17.90 13.29 21.17
C PHE A 3 16.85 14.29 20.66
N LEU A 4 15.71 14.43 21.35
CA LEU A 4 14.62 15.34 20.95
C LEU A 4 15.11 16.79 20.88
N LEU A 5 15.82 17.25 21.91
CA LEU A 5 16.38 18.60 21.95
C LEU A 5 17.46 18.82 20.88
N GLN A 6 18.29 17.80 20.59
CA GLN A 6 19.30 17.89 19.53
C GLN A 6 18.70 17.90 18.12
N VAL A 7 17.60 17.17 17.89
CA VAL A 7 16.92 17.16 16.60
C VAL A 7 16.16 18.48 16.38
N ALA A 8 15.53 19.00 17.43
CA ALA A 8 14.76 20.23 17.38
C ALA A 8 15.61 21.52 17.44
N CYS A 9 16.86 21.50 17.90
CA CYS A 9 17.64 22.72 18.16
C CYS A 9 17.80 23.65 16.94
N ASN A 10 17.77 23.10 15.72
CA ASN A 10 17.87 23.87 14.48
C ASN A 10 16.50 24.29 13.91
N PHE A 11 15.41 24.07 14.65
CA PHE A 11 14.05 24.42 14.29
C PHE A 11 13.37 25.07 15.51
N THR A 12 13.49 26.40 15.61
CA THR A 12 13.12 27.20 16.78
C THR A 12 11.73 26.88 17.31
N GLU A 13 10.73 26.85 16.43
CA GLU A 13 9.34 26.57 16.81
C GLU A 13 9.18 25.21 17.54
N ALA A 14 9.82 24.14 17.06
CA ALA A 14 9.76 22.83 17.73
C ALA A 14 10.62 22.78 18.99
N PHE A 15 11.72 23.51 19.02
CA PHE A 15 12.58 23.58 20.19
C PHE A 15 11.86 24.27 21.36
N ASP A 16 11.29 25.44 21.11
CA ASP A 16 10.53 26.21 22.10
C ASP A 16 9.32 25.38 22.60
N THR A 17 8.58 24.77 21.67
CA THR A 17 7.45 23.91 22.00
C THR A 17 7.86 22.71 22.88
N LEU A 18 9.02 22.10 22.63
CA LEU A 18 9.53 21.01 23.47
C LEU A 18 10.00 21.50 24.84
N LEU A 19 10.63 22.68 24.91
CA LEU A 19 11.04 23.29 26.17
C LEU A 19 9.82 23.60 27.04
N ASP A 20 8.79 24.22 26.47
CA ASP A 20 7.52 24.49 27.15
C ASP A 20 6.89 23.18 27.66
N ALA A 21 6.92 22.12 26.84
CA ALA A 21 6.42 20.81 27.26
C ALA A 21 7.22 20.24 28.44
N TYR A 22 8.55 20.35 28.42
CA TYR A 22 9.41 19.87 29.50
C TYR A 22 9.28 20.70 30.77
N GLU A 23 9.12 22.02 30.66
CA GLU A 23 8.85 22.91 31.79
C GLU A 23 7.55 22.48 32.49
N ARG A 24 6.47 22.29 31.73
CA ARG A 24 5.16 21.86 32.27
C ARG A 24 5.19 20.46 32.91
N ILE A 25 5.98 19.55 32.37
CA ILE A 25 6.24 18.24 33.01
C ILE A 25 6.98 18.45 34.33
N GLY A 26 8.01 19.30 34.34
CA GLY A 26 8.80 19.62 35.54
C GLY A 26 7.95 20.24 36.65
N GLU A 27 7.07 21.19 36.33
CA GLU A 27 6.12 21.79 37.28
C GLU A 27 5.16 20.76 37.90
N SER A 28 4.86 19.70 37.15
CA SER A 28 3.97 18.62 37.57
C SER A 28 4.67 17.52 38.36
N MET A 29 5.97 17.65 38.66
CA MET A 29 6.71 16.71 39.51
C MET A 29 6.46 17.00 41.00
N PRO A 30 6.25 15.97 41.84
CA PRO A 30 6.25 16.10 43.29
C PRO A 30 7.67 16.30 43.83
N LEU A 31 7.80 16.94 44.99
CA LEU A 31 9.05 17.04 45.74
C LEU A 31 9.35 15.71 46.45
N VAL A 32 9.76 14.69 45.69
CA VAL A 32 9.87 13.29 46.16
C VAL A 32 10.71 13.13 47.43
N GLU A 33 11.78 13.94 47.59
CA GLU A 33 12.65 13.86 48.77
C GLU A 33 11.90 14.18 50.08
N GLN A 34 10.88 15.05 50.04
CA GLN A 34 10.07 15.41 51.22
C GLN A 34 9.16 14.26 51.67
N TYR A 35 8.86 13.31 50.79
CA TYR A 35 7.93 12.21 51.04
C TYR A 35 8.63 10.85 51.18
N ARG A 36 9.97 10.84 51.29
CA ARG A 36 10.81 9.63 51.31
C ARG A 36 10.36 8.58 52.35
N GLU A 37 9.96 9.03 53.53
CA GLU A 37 9.49 8.16 54.62
C GLU A 37 8.13 7.50 54.31
N LEU A 38 7.33 8.08 53.42
CA LEU A 38 6.03 7.52 53.03
C LEU A 38 6.15 6.39 52.00
N PHE A 39 7.28 6.30 51.30
CA PHE A 39 7.56 5.19 50.38
C PHE A 39 8.02 3.93 51.12
N THR A 40 8.48 4.03 52.37
CA THR A 40 8.82 2.84 53.17
C THR A 40 7.55 2.16 53.70
N GLY A 41 7.05 1.17 52.96
CA GLY A 41 5.96 0.27 53.40
C GLY A 41 4.57 0.59 52.83
N ASN A 42 4.43 1.58 51.94
CA ASN A 42 3.17 1.90 51.28
C ASN A 42 3.23 1.63 49.76
N SER A 43 2.75 0.46 49.36
CA SER A 43 2.76 0.03 47.95
C SER A 43 2.03 0.97 46.99
N HIS A 44 1.05 1.75 47.48
CA HIS A 44 0.29 2.69 46.65
C HIS A 44 1.11 3.93 46.28
N MET A 45 2.03 4.35 47.16
CA MET A 45 2.93 5.47 46.88
C MET A 45 3.96 5.07 45.82
N ASP A 46 4.52 3.86 45.93
CA ASP A 46 5.40 3.29 44.91
C ASP A 46 4.69 3.19 43.55
N GLU A 47 3.42 2.77 43.56
CA GLU A 47 2.62 2.69 42.34
C GLU A 47 2.31 4.07 41.74
N ALA A 48 1.96 5.07 42.55
CA ALA A 48 1.76 6.45 42.08
C ALA A 48 3.02 7.02 41.43
N LEU A 49 4.18 6.80 42.04
CA LEU A 49 5.48 7.21 41.49
C LEU A 49 5.79 6.48 40.18
N ALA A 50 5.55 5.16 40.12
CA ALA A 50 5.69 4.40 38.89
C ALA A 50 4.78 4.95 37.78
N LYS A 51 3.55 5.37 38.10
CA LYS A 51 2.64 6.00 37.12
C LYS A 51 3.12 7.35 36.61
N ILE A 52 3.76 8.17 37.44
CA ILE A 52 4.41 9.40 36.98
C ILE A 52 5.47 9.09 35.92
N TYR A 53 6.31 8.08 36.18
CA TYR A 53 7.31 7.66 35.19
C TYR A 53 6.67 7.07 33.93
N ASP A 54 5.60 6.27 34.05
CA ASP A 54 4.83 5.77 32.90
C ASP A 54 4.34 6.93 32.01
N ASP A 55 3.77 7.99 32.61
CA ASP A 55 3.24 9.15 31.88
C ASP A 55 4.35 9.93 31.16
N ILE A 56 5.51 10.13 31.82
CA ILE A 56 6.68 10.77 31.22
C ILE A 56 7.23 9.94 30.06
N LEU A 57 7.30 8.61 30.23
CA LEU A 57 7.75 7.70 29.18
C LEU A 57 6.77 7.69 28.01
N GLU A 58 5.46 7.79 28.26
CA GLU A 58 4.44 7.86 27.23
C GLU A 58 4.57 9.13 26.36
N PHE A 59 4.83 10.30 26.99
CA PHE A 59 5.19 11.52 26.26
C PHE A 59 6.41 11.30 25.37
N HIS A 60 7.50 10.78 25.95
CA HIS A 60 8.74 10.56 25.22
C HIS A 60 8.59 9.58 24.07
N ARG A 61 7.86 8.47 24.27
CA ARG A 61 7.62 7.46 23.24
C ARG A 61 6.97 8.07 22.00
N ARG A 62 5.99 8.95 22.20
CA ARG A 62 5.27 9.64 21.11
C ARG A 62 6.11 10.70 20.44
N ALA A 63 6.77 11.55 21.23
CA ALA A 63 7.66 12.56 20.70
C ALA A 63 8.79 11.90 19.88
N LEU A 64 9.42 10.84 20.41
CA LEU A 64 10.47 10.10 19.69
C LEU A 64 9.95 9.48 18.40
N ARG A 65 8.78 8.85 18.42
CA ARG A 65 8.16 8.31 17.20
C ARG A 65 8.01 9.39 16.12
N PHE A 66 7.54 10.58 16.51
CA PHE A 66 7.34 11.69 15.59
C PHE A 66 8.66 12.30 15.08
N PHE A 67 9.60 12.63 15.96
CA PHE A 67 10.88 13.25 15.58
C PHE A 67 11.84 12.29 14.85
N ASN A 68 11.56 10.99 14.87
CA ASN A 68 12.26 9.99 14.06
C ASN A 68 11.77 9.94 12.60
N LEU A 69 10.65 10.59 12.27
CA LEU A 69 10.13 10.59 10.90
C LEU A 69 11.03 11.46 9.99
N PRO A 70 11.48 10.96 8.82
CA PRO A 70 12.31 11.74 7.90
C PRO A 70 11.73 13.11 7.53
N THR A 71 10.41 13.23 7.41
CA THR A 71 9.76 14.51 7.05
C THR A 71 9.19 15.27 8.26
N TRP A 72 9.59 14.96 9.51
CA TRP A 72 8.98 15.54 10.72
C TRP A 72 8.89 17.07 10.68
N ARG A 73 9.89 17.75 10.11
CA ARG A 73 9.92 19.22 9.99
C ARG A 73 8.76 19.78 9.16
N GLN A 74 8.41 19.09 8.08
CA GLN A 74 7.34 19.47 7.17
C GLN A 74 5.96 19.30 7.82
N ILE A 75 5.81 18.28 8.65
CA ILE A 75 4.53 17.86 9.23
C ILE A 75 4.34 18.34 10.69
N PHE A 76 5.33 19.04 11.26
CA PHE A 76 5.40 19.40 12.68
C PHE A 76 4.14 20.09 13.19
N ARG A 77 3.72 21.19 12.57
CA ARG A 77 2.58 21.99 13.06
C ARG A 77 1.31 21.17 13.15
N SER A 78 1.01 20.41 12.09
CA SER A 78 -0.19 19.59 12.00
C SER A 78 -0.19 18.44 12.99
N VAL A 79 0.93 17.72 13.09
CA VAL A 79 1.03 16.55 13.98
C VAL A 79 1.14 16.98 15.44
N TRP A 80 1.87 18.06 15.74
CA TRP A 80 1.97 18.58 17.10
C TRP A 80 0.64 19.14 17.60
N LYS A 81 -0.11 19.86 16.76
CA LYS A 81 -1.46 20.33 17.09
C LYS A 81 -2.40 19.18 17.46
N ASP A 82 -2.35 18.07 16.71
CA ASP A 82 -3.11 16.86 16.99
C ASP A 82 -2.65 16.20 18.30
N PHE A 83 -1.32 16.10 18.49
CA PHE A 83 -0.70 15.55 19.70
C PHE A 83 -0.96 16.39 20.95
N ASN A 84 -1.10 17.71 20.84
CA ASN A 84 -1.25 18.60 21.99
C ASN A 84 -2.46 18.24 22.85
N SER A 85 -3.57 17.81 22.22
CA SER A 85 -4.76 17.32 22.93
C SER A 85 -4.42 16.17 23.89
N ARG A 86 -3.62 15.20 23.42
CA ARG A 86 -3.13 14.07 24.21
C ARG A 86 -2.14 14.49 25.27
N PHE A 87 -1.26 15.44 24.93
CA PHE A 87 -0.26 15.94 25.85
C PHE A 87 -0.90 16.64 27.06
N GLU A 88 -1.96 17.43 26.85
CA GLU A 88 -2.75 18.01 27.94
C GLU A 88 -3.31 16.94 28.89
N HIS A 89 -3.75 15.80 28.35
CA HIS A 89 -4.20 14.68 29.17
C HIS A 89 -3.07 14.01 29.96
N ILE A 90 -1.88 13.83 29.36
CA ILE A 90 -0.70 13.32 30.07
C ILE A 90 -0.34 14.25 31.23
N LEU A 91 -0.37 15.56 31.02
CA LEU A 91 -0.13 16.54 32.07
C LEU A 91 -1.18 16.52 33.17
N GLN A 92 -2.45 16.30 32.82
CA GLN A 92 -3.53 16.16 33.80
C GLN A 92 -3.34 14.91 34.68
N ASP A 93 -2.95 13.77 34.09
CA ASP A 93 -2.66 12.55 34.85
C ASP A 93 -1.43 12.72 35.74
N LEU A 94 -0.37 13.37 35.25
CA LEU A 94 0.81 13.71 36.05
C LEU A 94 0.44 14.55 37.29
N ARG A 95 -0.38 15.58 37.12
CA ARG A 95 -0.85 16.42 38.23
C ARG A 95 -1.68 15.63 39.25
N ARG A 96 -2.55 14.73 38.79
CA ARG A 96 -3.33 13.85 39.68
C ARG A 96 -2.44 12.88 40.45
N HIS A 97 -1.44 12.28 39.80
CA HIS A 97 -0.48 11.42 40.49
C HIS A 97 0.36 12.19 41.51
N LYS A 98 0.76 13.43 41.19
CA LYS A 98 1.39 14.34 42.14
C LYS A 98 0.49 14.61 43.35
N GLU A 99 -0.78 14.96 43.12
CA GLU A 99 -1.76 15.21 44.19
C GLU A 99 -1.95 13.98 45.09
N LEU A 100 -1.99 12.76 44.54
CA LEU A 100 -2.10 11.53 45.34
C LEU A 100 -0.91 11.33 46.30
N ILE A 101 0.29 11.70 45.87
CA ILE A 101 1.51 11.64 46.69
C ILE A 101 1.46 12.73 47.77
N GLU A 102 1.12 13.97 47.39
CA GLU A 102 1.08 15.11 48.31
C GLU A 102 -0.06 14.99 49.35
N SER A 103 -1.19 14.37 48.98
CA SER A 103 -2.37 14.20 49.84
C SER A 103 -2.33 12.94 50.71
N GLN A 104 -1.30 12.09 50.60
CA GLN A 104 -1.18 10.82 51.31
C GLN A 104 -2.43 9.93 51.16
N ALA A 105 -2.90 9.76 49.92
CA ALA A 105 -4.19 9.15 49.64
C ALA A 105 -4.34 7.73 50.24
N THR A 106 -5.50 7.45 50.84
CA THR A 106 -5.84 6.13 51.38
C THR A 106 -6.00 5.10 50.25
N ALA A 107 -5.79 3.82 50.55
CA ALA A 107 -5.97 2.69 49.61
C ALA A 107 -7.33 2.70 48.87
N LEU A 108 -8.43 3.13 49.53
CA LEU A 108 -9.75 3.26 48.91
C LEU A 108 -9.79 4.34 47.82
N TYR A 109 -9.21 5.51 48.07
CA TYR A 109 -9.10 6.58 47.08
C TYR A 109 -8.23 6.16 45.91
N PHE A 110 -7.14 5.45 46.18
CA PHE A 110 -6.25 4.93 45.14
C PHE A 110 -6.95 3.92 44.22
N LYS A 111 -7.75 3.01 44.80
CA LYS A 111 -8.54 2.04 44.03
C LYS A 111 -9.62 2.73 43.16
N GLN A 112 -10.31 3.73 43.71
CA GLN A 112 -11.30 4.50 42.96
C GLN A 112 -10.64 5.24 41.79
N TYR A 113 -9.49 5.87 42.04
CA TYR A 113 -8.71 6.57 41.03
C TYR A 113 -8.29 5.67 39.85
N GLN A 114 -7.80 4.46 40.14
CA GLN A 114 -7.43 3.50 39.10
C GLN A 114 -8.61 3.16 38.17
N VAL A 115 -9.80 2.93 38.76
CA VAL A 115 -11.02 2.61 38.01
C VAL A 115 -11.46 3.80 37.15
N ASP A 116 -11.48 5.00 37.73
CA ASP A 116 -11.87 6.22 37.02
C ASP A 116 -10.91 6.54 35.86
N ARG A 117 -9.60 6.34 36.07
CA ARG A 117 -8.57 6.50 35.04
C ARG A 117 -8.77 5.51 33.90
N GLN A 118 -9.03 4.24 34.20
CA GLN A 118 -9.23 3.23 33.17
C GLN A 118 -10.46 3.55 32.30
N MET A 119 -11.60 3.89 32.92
CA MET A 119 -12.80 4.29 32.19
C MET A 119 -12.57 5.53 31.33
N PHE A 120 -11.83 6.52 31.85
CA PHE A 120 -11.51 7.73 31.10
C PHE A 120 -10.57 7.46 29.92
N PHE A 121 -9.55 6.63 30.13
CA PHE A 121 -8.59 6.23 29.09
C PHE A 121 -9.28 5.49 27.93
N GLU A 122 -10.20 4.57 28.24
CA GLU A 122 -11.02 3.90 27.24
C GLU A 122 -11.88 4.89 26.45
N LYS A 123 -12.56 5.82 27.14
CA LYS A 123 -13.36 6.87 26.51
C LYS A 123 -12.52 7.77 25.59
N LEU A 124 -11.33 8.19 26.02
CA LEU A 124 -10.42 8.99 25.20
C LEU A 124 -9.98 8.25 23.94
N ASN A 125 -9.54 6.99 24.07
CA ASN A 125 -9.16 6.19 22.89
C ASN A 125 -10.33 6.01 21.93
N HIS A 126 -11.56 5.87 22.42
CA HIS A 126 -12.76 5.84 21.58
C HIS A 126 -12.98 7.15 20.82
N LEU A 127 -12.83 8.31 21.47
CA LEU A 127 -12.96 9.60 20.82
C LEU A 127 -11.86 9.82 19.77
N GLU A 128 -10.60 9.53 20.11
CA GLU A 128 -9.48 9.65 19.17
C GLU A 128 -9.65 8.75 17.95
N THR A 129 -10.06 7.50 18.15
CA THR A 129 -10.30 6.56 17.03
C THR A 129 -11.47 7.01 16.16
N ALA A 130 -12.53 7.58 16.74
CA ALA A 130 -13.65 8.15 16.00
C ALA A 130 -13.25 9.39 15.19
N GLU A 131 -12.52 10.32 15.81
CA GLU A 131 -12.01 11.52 15.13
C GLU A 131 -11.03 11.15 14.01
N ARG A 132 -10.13 10.18 14.26
CA ARG A 132 -9.20 9.65 13.26
C ARG A 132 -9.95 9.06 12.07
N LYS A 133 -10.96 8.22 12.30
CA LYS A 133 -11.79 7.65 11.23
C LYS A 133 -12.51 8.73 10.41
N ARG A 134 -12.97 9.78 11.07
CA ARG A 134 -13.59 10.94 10.43
C ARG A 134 -12.59 11.68 9.53
N LYS A 135 -11.44 12.10 10.07
CA LYS A 135 -10.35 12.76 9.32
C LYS A 135 -9.91 11.91 8.12
N TYR A 136 -9.71 10.61 8.34
CA TYR A 136 -9.33 9.67 7.28
C TYR A 136 -10.36 9.64 6.15
N SER A 137 -11.66 9.60 6.48
CA SER A 137 -12.73 9.55 5.49
C SER A 137 -12.83 10.85 4.68
N GLU A 138 -12.63 12.01 5.32
CA GLU A 138 -12.59 13.32 4.64
C GLU A 138 -11.37 13.45 3.72
N VAL A 139 -10.17 13.09 4.22
CA VAL A 139 -8.94 13.07 3.40
C VAL A 139 -9.08 12.09 2.24
N LEU A 140 -9.61 10.89 2.46
CA LEU A 140 -9.81 9.91 1.39
C LEU A 140 -10.76 10.42 0.31
N ARG A 141 -11.86 11.08 0.72
CA ARG A 141 -12.81 11.70 -0.20
C ARG A 141 -12.17 12.83 -0.99
N TRP A 142 -11.31 13.63 -0.37
CA TRP A 142 -10.56 14.68 -1.05
C TRP A 142 -9.52 14.12 -2.02
N VAL A 143 -8.74 13.12 -1.58
CA VAL A 143 -7.72 12.46 -2.42
C VAL A 143 -8.37 11.75 -3.59
N LEU A 144 -9.49 11.05 -3.46
CA LEU A 144 -10.11 10.36 -4.60
C LEU A 144 -11.10 11.24 -5.37
N GLY A 145 -11.64 12.29 -4.77
CA GLY A 145 -12.80 13.01 -5.32
C GLY A 145 -14.10 12.20 -5.16
N SER A 146 -15.26 12.86 -5.31
CA SER A 146 -16.57 12.27 -5.03
C SER A 146 -17.02 11.16 -5.99
N ALA A 147 -16.31 10.92 -7.10
CA ALA A 147 -16.74 10.00 -8.17
C ALA A 147 -15.97 8.66 -8.22
N LEU A 148 -14.87 8.50 -7.48
CA LEU A 148 -13.86 7.46 -7.75
C LEU A 148 -13.73 6.39 -6.66
N VAL A 149 -14.59 6.39 -5.64
CA VAL A 149 -14.33 5.70 -4.36
C VAL A 149 -14.40 4.16 -4.41
N PHE A 150 -14.86 3.50 -5.49
CA PHE A 150 -15.09 2.04 -5.40
C PHE A 150 -14.72 1.18 -6.61
N ARG A 151 -14.40 1.73 -7.78
CA ARG A 151 -14.28 0.89 -9.00
C ARG A 151 -12.90 0.26 -9.24
N PHE A 152 -11.83 0.71 -8.56
CA PHE A 152 -10.46 0.32 -8.93
C PHE A 152 -9.92 -0.94 -8.24
N CYS A 153 -10.45 -1.29 -7.07
CA CYS A 153 -9.98 -2.46 -6.31
C CYS A 153 -10.72 -3.77 -6.66
N ILE A 154 -11.86 -3.69 -7.36
CA ILE A 154 -12.72 -4.83 -7.70
C ILE A 154 -12.06 -5.76 -8.74
N ASP A 155 -11.04 -5.26 -9.46
CA ASP A 155 -10.45 -5.97 -10.61
C ASP A 155 -9.58 -7.18 -10.18
N ILE A 156 -8.86 -7.12 -9.04
CA ILE A 156 -7.95 -8.21 -8.62
C ILE A 156 -8.70 -9.53 -8.37
N CYS A 157 -9.76 -9.49 -7.55
CA CYS A 157 -10.46 -10.69 -7.11
C CYS A 157 -11.10 -11.42 -8.30
N LYS A 158 -11.64 -10.67 -9.26
CA LYS A 158 -12.23 -11.24 -10.48
C LYS A 158 -11.18 -11.93 -11.35
N VAL A 159 -10.08 -11.24 -11.65
CA VAL A 159 -9.01 -11.77 -12.50
C VAL A 159 -8.38 -13.04 -11.91
N ARG A 160 -8.16 -13.08 -10.58
CA ARG A 160 -7.59 -14.26 -9.92
C ARG A 160 -8.58 -15.41 -9.71
N GLN A 161 -9.87 -15.14 -9.55
CA GLN A 161 -10.90 -16.18 -9.49
C GLN A 161 -11.01 -16.96 -10.81
N GLU A 162 -10.86 -16.29 -11.95
CA GLU A 162 -10.85 -16.97 -13.26
C GLU A 162 -9.62 -17.88 -13.45
N PHE A 163 -8.46 -17.51 -12.87
CA PHE A 163 -7.17 -18.18 -13.11
C PHE A 163 -6.32 -18.36 -11.85
N PRO A 164 -6.75 -19.16 -10.85
CA PRO A 164 -6.08 -19.24 -9.55
C PRO A 164 -4.68 -19.87 -9.59
N ASN A 165 -4.43 -20.81 -10.51
CA ASN A 165 -3.18 -21.58 -10.58
C ASN A 165 -2.20 -21.12 -11.67
N SER A 166 -2.49 -20.01 -12.34
CA SER A 166 -1.66 -19.47 -13.43
C SER A 166 -0.60 -18.50 -12.89
N GLY A 167 0.55 -18.46 -13.58
CA GLY A 167 1.61 -17.47 -13.39
C GLY A 167 2.66 -17.82 -12.34
N GLY A 168 2.56 -18.97 -11.66
CA GLY A 168 3.43 -19.32 -10.54
C GLY A 168 4.93 -19.40 -10.88
N TRP A 169 5.25 -19.59 -12.16
CA TRP A 169 6.64 -19.57 -12.66
C TRP A 169 7.28 -18.17 -12.58
N LEU A 170 6.49 -17.08 -12.60
CA LEU A 170 6.99 -15.72 -12.49
C LEU A 170 7.64 -15.48 -11.13
N LEU A 171 7.06 -16.07 -10.08
CA LEU A 171 7.55 -15.94 -8.71
C LEU A 171 8.92 -16.58 -8.50
N LYS A 172 9.34 -17.47 -9.41
CA LYS A 172 10.63 -18.17 -9.40
C LYS A 172 11.70 -17.47 -10.24
N GLN A 173 11.34 -16.40 -10.96
CA GLN A 173 12.30 -15.67 -11.78
C GLN A 173 13.33 -14.96 -10.88
N PRO A 174 14.64 -15.03 -11.17
CA PRO A 174 15.67 -14.44 -10.32
C PRO A 174 15.46 -12.95 -10.07
N ASP A 175 15.15 -12.17 -11.12
CA ASP A 175 14.95 -10.72 -10.97
C ASP A 175 13.70 -10.40 -10.14
N TYR A 176 12.61 -11.18 -10.29
CA TYR A 176 11.44 -11.02 -9.44
C TYR A 176 11.74 -11.39 -7.98
N SER A 177 12.41 -12.53 -7.75
CA SER A 177 12.72 -13.01 -6.42
C SER A 177 13.62 -12.02 -5.67
N SER A 178 14.67 -11.51 -6.35
CA SER A 178 15.53 -10.45 -5.82
C SER A 178 14.73 -9.19 -5.53
N TRP A 179 13.95 -8.71 -6.51
CA TRP A 179 13.10 -7.54 -6.36
C TRP A 179 12.12 -7.67 -5.20
N ARG A 180 11.60 -8.87 -4.88
CA ARG A 180 10.59 -9.08 -3.83
C ARG A 180 11.18 -9.34 -2.44
N GLN A 181 12.20 -10.18 -2.36
CA GLN A 181 12.65 -10.80 -1.11
C GLN A 181 13.90 -10.16 -0.52
N ASP A 182 14.86 -9.74 -1.36
CA ASP A 182 16.12 -9.16 -0.87
C ASP A 182 15.83 -7.95 0.00
N SER A 183 16.64 -7.70 1.03
CA SER A 183 16.50 -6.49 1.86
C SER A 183 16.83 -5.24 1.04
N ALA A 184 17.95 -5.28 0.31
CA ALA A 184 18.41 -4.25 -0.61
C ALA A 184 18.64 -4.86 -2.01
N PRO A 185 17.65 -4.81 -2.91
CA PRO A 185 17.79 -5.30 -4.28
C PRO A 185 18.73 -4.40 -5.08
N ARG A 186 19.37 -4.95 -6.11
CA ARG A 186 20.23 -4.18 -7.02
C ARG A 186 19.44 -3.08 -7.75
N VAL A 187 18.20 -3.37 -8.11
CA VAL A 187 17.29 -2.45 -8.80
C VAL A 187 15.92 -2.56 -8.15
N SER A 188 15.38 -1.43 -7.69
CA SER A 188 14.07 -1.34 -7.04
C SER A 188 12.89 -1.26 -8.03
N THR A 189 13.19 -1.23 -9.33
CA THR A 189 12.23 -1.08 -10.43
C THR A 189 12.24 -2.30 -11.36
N LEU A 190 11.05 -2.85 -11.63
CA LEU A 190 10.84 -4.03 -12.45
C LEU A 190 9.82 -3.76 -13.56
N TRP A 191 10.11 -4.19 -14.78
CA TRP A 191 9.23 -4.03 -15.93
C TRP A 191 8.85 -5.39 -16.51
N LEU A 192 7.57 -5.77 -16.44
CA LEU A 192 7.05 -6.96 -17.10
C LEU A 192 6.52 -6.59 -18.48
N SER A 193 7.23 -7.03 -19.52
CA SER A 193 6.90 -6.75 -20.92
C SER A 193 6.33 -7.97 -21.63
N GLY A 194 5.38 -7.78 -22.55
CA GLY A 194 4.83 -8.88 -23.32
C GLY A 194 3.80 -8.46 -24.37
N ILE A 195 3.49 -9.36 -25.30
CA ILE A 195 2.52 -9.11 -26.37
C ILE A 195 1.10 -8.88 -25.82
N PRO A 196 0.21 -8.21 -26.58
CA PRO A 196 -1.22 -8.19 -26.29
C PRO A 196 -1.76 -9.59 -26.01
N GLY A 197 -2.62 -9.73 -25.00
CA GLY A 197 -3.23 -11.02 -24.68
C GLY A 197 -2.29 -12.07 -24.06
N ALA A 198 -1.04 -11.76 -23.72
CA ALA A 198 -0.11 -12.72 -23.09
C ALA A 198 -0.39 -13.08 -21.61
N GLY A 199 -1.47 -12.55 -21.02
CA GLY A 199 -1.80 -12.78 -19.60
C GLY A 199 -1.11 -11.83 -18.61
N LYS A 200 -0.55 -10.71 -19.08
CA LYS A 200 0.12 -9.68 -18.26
C LYS A 200 -0.68 -9.24 -17.03
N THR A 201 -1.96 -8.90 -17.19
CA THR A 201 -2.84 -8.49 -16.08
C THR A 201 -3.07 -9.61 -15.05
N VAL A 202 -3.10 -10.88 -15.48
CA VAL A 202 -3.19 -12.05 -14.57
C VAL A 202 -1.91 -12.16 -13.74
N LEU A 203 -0.75 -11.96 -14.38
CA LEU A 203 0.56 -11.94 -13.71
C LEU A 203 0.71 -10.76 -12.76
N ALA A 204 0.31 -9.55 -13.15
CA ALA A 204 0.28 -8.38 -12.28
C ALA A 204 -0.56 -8.64 -11.03
N SER A 205 -1.73 -9.27 -11.21
CA SER A 205 -2.62 -9.66 -10.11
C SER A 205 -1.98 -10.69 -9.18
N LEU A 206 -1.24 -11.66 -9.72
CA LEU A 206 -0.46 -12.62 -8.92
C LEU A 206 0.60 -11.92 -8.07
N VAL A 207 1.36 -10.99 -8.68
CA VAL A 207 2.37 -10.21 -7.96
C VAL A 207 1.74 -9.40 -6.84
N ILE A 208 0.60 -8.74 -7.08
CA ILE A 208 -0.08 -7.95 -6.05
C ILE A 208 -0.53 -8.84 -4.88
N VAL A 209 -1.10 -10.02 -5.16
CA VAL A 209 -1.47 -10.99 -4.11
C VAL A 209 -0.24 -11.38 -3.30
N ASN A 210 0.86 -11.73 -3.97
CA ASN A 210 2.10 -12.13 -3.29
C ASN A 210 2.77 -10.98 -2.53
N CYS A 211 2.63 -9.72 -2.97
CA CYS A 211 3.11 -8.55 -2.23
C CYS A 211 2.29 -8.31 -0.95
N LYS A 212 0.96 -8.51 -1.01
CA LYS A 212 0.07 -8.37 0.15
C LYS A 212 0.28 -9.42 1.25
N GLU A 213 0.97 -10.51 0.97
CA GLU A 213 1.35 -11.52 1.97
C GLU A 213 2.43 -11.02 2.95
N ASP A 214 3.16 -9.94 2.62
CA ASP A 214 4.14 -9.35 3.53
C ASP A 214 3.48 -8.34 4.46
N VAL A 215 3.29 -8.78 5.71
CA VAL A 215 2.66 -8.02 6.79
C VAL A 215 3.44 -6.77 7.20
N ASN A 216 4.73 -6.69 6.85
CA ASN A 216 5.60 -5.55 7.16
C ASN A 216 5.73 -4.60 5.97
N ALA A 217 4.92 -4.79 4.93
CA ALA A 217 4.94 -3.95 3.74
C ALA A 217 3.55 -3.43 3.36
N SER A 218 3.53 -2.19 2.86
CA SER A 218 2.35 -1.63 2.21
C SER A 218 2.32 -2.07 0.74
N THR A 219 1.13 -2.33 0.19
CA THR A 219 0.98 -2.64 -1.23
C THR A 219 -0.07 -1.72 -1.85
N ALA A 220 0.32 -0.98 -2.88
CA ALA A 220 -0.56 -0.16 -3.69
C ALA A 220 -0.50 -0.59 -5.16
N PHE A 221 -1.61 -0.48 -5.87
CA PHE A 221 -1.65 -0.88 -7.27
C PHE A 221 -2.66 -0.08 -8.08
N PHE A 222 -2.48 -0.08 -9.41
CA PHE A 222 -3.40 0.54 -10.33
C PHE A 222 -3.46 -0.24 -11.64
N TYR A 223 -4.67 -0.43 -12.17
CA TYR A 223 -4.90 -0.96 -13.51
C TYR A 223 -5.31 0.19 -14.42
N CYS A 224 -4.48 0.53 -15.40
CA CYS A 224 -4.85 1.39 -16.50
C CYS A 224 -5.83 0.64 -17.41
N LYS A 225 -6.76 1.37 -18.04
CA LYS A 225 -7.79 0.76 -18.89
C LYS A 225 -7.86 1.44 -20.23
N TYR A 226 -7.87 0.67 -21.31
CA TYR A 226 -8.02 1.20 -22.67
C TYR A 226 -9.25 2.12 -22.78
N ASN A 227 -9.09 3.22 -23.50
CA ASN A 227 -10.14 4.20 -23.80
C ASN A 227 -10.83 4.81 -22.57
N ASP A 228 -10.08 5.01 -21.48
CA ASP A 228 -10.56 5.71 -20.28
C ASP A 228 -9.60 6.87 -19.90
N PRO A 229 -9.56 7.98 -20.67
CA PRO A 229 -8.58 9.06 -20.49
C PRO A 229 -8.71 9.78 -19.16
N GLN A 230 -9.92 9.85 -18.60
CA GLN A 230 -10.15 10.47 -17.28
C GLN A 230 -9.52 9.64 -16.16
N ARG A 231 -9.52 8.31 -16.29
CA ARG A 231 -8.89 7.37 -15.36
C ARG A 231 -7.38 7.31 -15.53
N ASN A 232 -6.87 7.39 -16.77
CA ASN A 232 -5.47 7.13 -17.09
C ASN A 232 -4.56 8.37 -17.02
N THR A 233 -5.02 9.47 -16.41
CA THR A 233 -4.15 10.61 -16.12
C THR A 233 -3.14 10.25 -15.02
N SER A 234 -1.91 10.74 -15.13
CA SER A 234 -0.85 10.55 -14.12
C SER A 234 -1.33 10.94 -12.72
N VAL A 235 -2.07 12.05 -12.60
CA VAL A 235 -2.64 12.50 -11.34
C VAL A 235 -3.68 11.52 -10.78
N ALA A 236 -4.57 10.97 -11.61
CA ALA A 236 -5.55 9.98 -11.16
C ALA A 236 -4.89 8.68 -10.66
N VAL A 237 -3.84 8.22 -11.34
CA VAL A 237 -3.03 7.06 -10.90
C VAL A 237 -2.39 7.34 -9.55
N LEU A 238 -1.69 8.47 -9.41
CA LEU A 238 -0.99 8.84 -8.17
C LEU A 238 -1.97 9.00 -6.99
N ARG A 239 -3.13 9.63 -7.20
CA ARG A 239 -4.19 9.77 -6.19
C ARG A 239 -4.70 8.41 -5.73
N THR A 240 -4.88 7.47 -6.66
CA THR A 240 -5.35 6.12 -6.34
C THR A 240 -4.31 5.33 -5.56
N LEU A 241 -3.03 5.41 -5.94
CA LEU A 241 -1.94 4.80 -5.18
C LEU A 241 -1.83 5.41 -3.78
N LEU A 242 -1.85 6.74 -3.67
CA LEU A 242 -1.83 7.46 -2.40
C LEU A 242 -2.98 7.02 -1.49
N SER A 243 -4.20 6.92 -2.03
CA SER A 243 -5.37 6.50 -1.25
C SER A 243 -5.22 5.12 -0.61
N GLN A 244 -4.53 4.20 -1.28
CA GLN A 244 -4.29 2.86 -0.76
C GLN A 244 -3.21 2.88 0.33
N LEU A 245 -2.19 3.73 0.19
CA LEU A 245 -1.10 3.86 1.15
C LEU A 245 -1.48 4.60 2.43
N LEU A 246 -2.38 5.59 2.35
CA LEU A 246 -2.89 6.31 3.51
C LEU A 246 -3.60 5.40 4.53
N LYS A 247 -4.03 4.20 4.11
CA LYS A 247 -4.57 3.19 5.03
C LYS A 247 -3.52 2.67 6.03
N TYR A 248 -2.24 2.66 5.61
CA TYR A 248 -1.14 2.10 6.39
C TYR A 248 -0.43 3.16 7.23
N ASP A 249 -0.40 4.42 6.76
CA ASP A 249 0.32 5.50 7.42
C ASP A 249 -0.60 6.36 8.31
N ASN A 250 -0.51 6.13 9.62
CA ASN A 250 -1.30 6.83 10.61
C ASN A 250 -0.71 8.18 11.04
N ASP A 251 0.60 8.39 10.87
CA ASP A 251 1.29 9.53 11.47
C ASP A 251 1.19 10.78 10.58
N LEU A 252 0.96 10.60 9.28
CA LEU A 252 0.79 11.69 8.30
C LEU A 252 -0.64 12.18 8.14
N LEU A 253 -1.63 11.47 8.70
CA LEU A 253 -3.03 11.83 8.53
C LEU A 253 -3.36 13.25 9.02
N PRO A 254 -2.86 13.75 10.17
CA PRO A 254 -3.11 15.13 10.61
C PRO A 254 -2.63 16.16 9.59
N TRP A 255 -1.45 15.94 9.01
CA TRP A 255 -0.89 16.81 7.98
C TRP A 255 -1.71 16.78 6.68
N CYS A 256 -2.11 15.58 6.22
CA CYS A 256 -2.98 15.45 5.06
C CYS A 256 -4.35 16.13 5.27
N TYR A 257 -4.89 16.05 6.50
CA TYR A 257 -6.15 16.69 6.87
C TYR A 257 -6.04 18.22 6.87
N ASP A 258 -4.96 18.79 7.41
CA ASP A 258 -4.72 20.22 7.33
C ASP A 258 -4.53 20.70 5.89
N LEU A 259 -3.83 19.94 5.03
CA LEU A 259 -3.74 20.25 3.60
C LEU A 259 -5.11 20.26 2.93
N TYR A 260 -5.97 19.29 3.26
CA TYR A 260 -7.35 19.27 2.79
C TYR A 260 -8.12 20.53 3.20
N LEU A 261 -8.09 20.89 4.50
CA LEU A 261 -8.78 22.08 5.01
C LEU A 261 -8.30 23.37 4.33
N ASN A 262 -6.99 23.48 4.07
CA ASN A 262 -6.40 24.66 3.44
C ASN A 262 -6.52 24.68 1.91
N SER A 263 -6.83 23.54 1.28
CA SER A 263 -6.90 23.45 -0.19
C SER A 263 -8.06 24.24 -0.78
N GLY A 264 -9.16 24.39 -0.04
CA GLY A 264 -10.42 24.97 -0.55
C GLY A 264 -11.05 24.19 -1.72
N GLN A 265 -10.52 23.01 -2.06
CA GLN A 265 -10.94 22.21 -3.20
C GLN A 265 -11.62 20.92 -2.73
N LEU A 266 -12.67 20.51 -3.45
CA LEU A 266 -13.38 19.25 -3.20
C LEU A 266 -12.54 18.02 -3.56
N SER A 267 -11.44 18.20 -4.31
CA SER A 267 -10.61 17.10 -4.77
C SER A 267 -9.17 17.56 -4.99
N LEU A 268 -8.20 16.68 -4.71
CA LEU A 268 -6.78 16.92 -4.95
C LEU A 268 -6.45 16.94 -6.45
N SER A 269 -6.59 18.07 -7.14
CA SER A 269 -6.31 18.17 -8.58
C SER A 269 -4.87 18.55 -8.92
N SER A 270 -4.11 19.09 -7.95
CA SER A 270 -2.71 19.45 -8.15
C SER A 270 -1.81 18.22 -8.18
N GLY A 271 -1.19 17.95 -9.33
CA GLY A 271 -0.23 16.87 -9.49
C GLY A 271 0.99 17.04 -8.59
N ASP A 272 1.47 18.26 -8.39
CA ASP A 272 2.66 18.52 -7.57
C ASP A 272 2.37 18.33 -6.07
N LEU A 273 1.20 18.76 -5.60
CA LEU A 273 0.77 18.48 -4.22
C LEU A 273 0.56 16.97 -4.01
N CYS A 274 -0.01 16.26 -4.99
CA CYS A 274 -0.15 14.81 -4.90
C CYS A 274 1.21 14.10 -4.84
N LYS A 275 2.20 14.54 -5.62
CA LYS A 275 3.57 14.03 -5.55
C LYS A 275 4.20 14.33 -4.19
N GLU A 276 4.02 15.54 -3.65
CA GLU A 276 4.55 15.92 -2.34
C GLU A 276 4.01 15.02 -1.22
N ILE A 277 2.69 14.81 -1.18
CA ILE A 277 2.06 13.95 -0.18
C ILE A 277 2.52 12.51 -0.33
N LEU A 278 2.52 11.99 -1.57
CA LEU A 278 2.97 10.63 -1.84
C LEU A 278 4.43 10.43 -1.44
N LYS A 279 5.31 11.39 -1.74
CA LYS A 279 6.72 11.36 -1.32
C LYS A 279 6.83 11.28 0.20
N ALA A 280 6.07 12.10 0.94
CA ALA A 280 6.11 12.08 2.40
C ALA A 280 5.64 10.72 2.97
N VAL A 281 4.54 10.17 2.46
CA VAL A 281 4.04 8.84 2.85
C VAL A 281 5.07 7.74 2.60
N LEU A 282 5.73 7.75 1.43
CA LEU A 282 6.74 6.75 1.08
C LEU A 282 8.04 6.91 1.86
N THR A 283 8.40 8.14 2.21
CA THR A 283 9.63 8.42 2.96
C THR A 283 9.46 8.06 4.44
N ASN A 284 8.27 8.22 5.01
CA ASN A 284 8.00 7.94 6.43
C ASN A 284 7.49 6.52 6.69
N GLY A 285 6.75 5.92 5.76
CA GLY A 285 6.14 4.61 5.93
C GLY A 285 7.14 3.45 5.91
N ASP A 286 6.63 2.22 5.99
CA ASP A 286 7.44 1.01 5.88
C ASP A 286 7.78 0.67 4.42
N LYS A 287 8.36 -0.51 4.21
CA LYS A 287 8.59 -1.08 2.87
C LYS A 287 7.28 -1.04 2.06
N THR A 288 7.36 -0.62 0.81
CA THR A 288 6.18 -0.41 -0.04
C THR A 288 6.38 -1.05 -1.41
N PHE A 289 5.39 -1.84 -1.83
CA PHE A 289 5.26 -2.34 -3.20
C PHE A 289 4.23 -1.53 -3.98
N MET A 290 4.60 -1.11 -5.19
CA MET A 290 3.71 -0.46 -6.15
C MET A 290 3.65 -1.27 -7.43
N VAL A 291 2.44 -1.54 -7.92
CA VAL A 291 2.24 -2.25 -9.19
C VAL A 291 1.32 -1.44 -10.10
N VAL A 292 1.79 -1.05 -11.27
CA VAL A 292 0.98 -0.33 -12.29
C VAL A 292 0.88 -1.21 -13.53
N ASP A 293 -0.32 -1.68 -13.84
CA ASP A 293 -0.61 -2.53 -15.00
C ASP A 293 -1.25 -1.74 -16.15
N GLY A 294 -0.76 -1.98 -17.37
CA GLY A 294 -1.27 -1.38 -18.59
C GLY A 294 -0.82 0.06 -18.82
N ILE A 295 0.41 0.45 -18.45
CA ILE A 295 0.86 1.85 -18.65
C ILE A 295 0.87 2.29 -20.12
N ASP A 296 0.90 1.34 -21.06
CA ASP A 296 0.71 1.55 -22.50
C ASP A 296 -0.70 2.01 -22.88
N GLU A 297 -1.69 1.79 -22.01
CA GLU A 297 -3.07 2.25 -22.18
C GLU A 297 -3.25 3.73 -21.81
N CYS A 298 -2.22 4.37 -21.26
CA CYS A 298 -2.20 5.81 -20.98
C CYS A 298 -1.77 6.59 -22.22
N ASP A 299 -2.23 7.85 -22.33
CA ASP A 299 -1.66 8.77 -23.30
C ASP A 299 -0.14 8.88 -23.12
N LYS A 300 0.62 8.90 -24.23
CA LYS A 300 2.10 8.89 -24.21
C LYS A 300 2.72 9.94 -23.29
N LYS A 301 2.10 11.12 -23.20
CA LYS A 301 2.53 12.21 -22.30
C LYS A 301 2.31 11.85 -20.83
N GLU A 302 1.13 11.33 -20.51
CA GLU A 302 0.78 10.91 -19.14
C GLU A 302 1.62 9.72 -18.69
N ALA A 303 1.82 8.72 -19.56
CA ALA A 303 2.71 7.58 -19.29
C ALA A 303 4.13 8.05 -18.94
N LYS A 304 4.69 8.98 -19.73
CA LYS A 304 6.03 9.54 -19.46
C LYS A 304 6.09 10.30 -18.14
N ILE A 305 5.09 11.14 -17.84
CA ILE A 305 5.03 11.87 -16.56
C ILE A 305 4.96 10.88 -15.39
N LEU A 306 4.11 9.87 -15.49
CA LEU A 306 3.93 8.85 -14.46
C LEU A 306 5.22 8.06 -14.22
N ILE A 307 5.88 7.56 -15.27
CA ILE A 307 7.15 6.83 -15.15
C ILE A 307 8.21 7.70 -14.47
N ASN A 308 8.36 8.95 -14.89
CA ASN A 308 9.33 9.86 -14.29
C ASN A 308 9.06 10.07 -12.79
N VAL A 309 7.80 10.31 -12.41
CA VAL A 309 7.42 10.45 -11.00
C VAL A 309 7.75 9.19 -10.21
N LEU A 310 7.45 8.00 -10.74
CA LEU A 310 7.76 6.74 -10.06
C LEU A 310 9.28 6.55 -9.88
N CYS A 311 10.08 6.86 -10.90
CA CYS A 311 11.55 6.84 -10.81
C CYS A 311 12.09 7.83 -9.78
N ASP A 312 11.55 9.05 -9.74
CA ASP A 312 11.94 10.07 -8.77
C ASP A 312 11.64 9.60 -7.34
N MET A 313 10.48 8.99 -7.11
CA MET A 313 10.13 8.43 -5.79
C MET A 313 11.06 7.29 -5.39
N VAL A 314 11.39 6.39 -6.31
CA VAL A 314 12.34 5.28 -6.05
C VAL A 314 13.71 5.85 -5.68
N THR A 315 14.20 6.83 -6.44
CA THR A 315 15.50 7.47 -6.21
C THR A 315 15.56 8.13 -4.83
N VAL A 316 14.50 8.83 -4.43
CA VAL A 316 14.40 9.43 -3.10
C VAL A 316 14.43 8.35 -2.02
N CYS A 317 13.61 7.30 -2.14
CA CYS A 317 13.55 6.24 -1.14
C CYS A 317 14.86 5.47 -1.03
N ASP A 318 15.49 5.11 -2.16
CA ASP A 318 16.73 4.36 -2.20
C ASP A 318 17.92 5.15 -1.65
N SER A 319 17.90 6.49 -1.75
CA SER A 319 18.93 7.34 -1.14
C SER A 319 18.97 7.27 0.39
N GLN A 320 17.86 6.88 1.03
CA GLN A 320 17.74 6.77 2.48
C GLN A 320 17.75 5.33 2.95
N ASN A 321 16.99 4.46 2.29
CA ASN A 321 16.85 3.05 2.62
C ASN A 321 16.64 2.25 1.32
N PRO A 322 17.71 1.72 0.70
CA PRO A 322 17.65 0.96 -0.54
C PRO A 322 16.61 -0.17 -0.49
N GLY A 323 15.76 -0.25 -1.51
CA GLY A 323 14.72 -1.27 -1.61
C GLY A 323 13.48 -1.00 -0.76
N LYS A 324 13.37 0.17 -0.14
CA LYS A 324 12.18 0.59 0.62
C LYS A 324 10.97 0.72 -0.28
N LEU A 325 11.11 1.38 -1.43
CA LEU A 325 10.05 1.47 -2.44
C LEU A 325 10.40 0.57 -3.61
N ARG A 326 9.49 -0.36 -3.94
CA ARG A 326 9.64 -1.30 -5.04
C ARG A 326 8.51 -1.09 -6.04
N VAL A 327 8.86 -0.70 -7.25
CA VAL A 327 7.89 -0.40 -8.31
C VAL A 327 7.96 -1.45 -9.39
N MET A 328 6.81 -2.02 -9.74
CA MET A 328 6.62 -2.86 -10.91
C MET A 328 5.70 -2.16 -11.89
N VAL A 329 6.13 -2.06 -13.14
CA VAL A 329 5.30 -1.59 -14.26
C VAL A 329 5.06 -2.78 -15.19
N VAL A 330 3.84 -2.91 -15.68
CA VAL A 330 3.45 -3.95 -16.63
C VAL A 330 2.88 -3.31 -17.88
N SER A 331 3.41 -3.69 -19.04
CA SER A 331 2.98 -3.08 -20.31
C SER A 331 3.29 -3.94 -21.52
N GLN A 332 2.81 -3.49 -22.68
CA GLN A 332 3.40 -3.89 -23.95
C GLN A 332 4.81 -3.35 -24.14
N ASP A 333 5.55 -4.03 -25.02
CA ASP A 333 6.89 -3.66 -25.47
C ASP A 333 6.80 -2.64 -26.62
N GLU A 334 6.39 -1.41 -26.29
CA GLU A 334 6.36 -0.31 -27.24
C GLU A 334 7.65 0.52 -27.20
N PRO A 335 8.15 1.05 -28.34
CA PRO A 335 9.40 1.80 -28.38
C PRO A 335 9.46 3.00 -27.43
N ASP A 336 8.36 3.75 -27.31
CA ASP A 336 8.29 4.93 -26.44
C ASP A 336 8.31 4.54 -24.96
N ILE A 337 7.63 3.45 -24.59
CA ILE A 337 7.61 2.91 -23.22
C ILE A 337 8.98 2.35 -22.86
N ARG A 338 9.60 1.54 -23.74
CA ARG A 338 10.95 0.98 -23.54
C ARG A 338 12.00 2.07 -23.31
N ARG A 339 11.93 3.18 -24.04
CA ARG A 339 12.84 4.32 -23.86
C ARG A 339 12.70 4.95 -22.47
N ASN A 340 11.47 5.10 -21.98
CA ASN A 340 11.18 5.68 -20.67
C ASN A 340 11.51 4.72 -19.51
N LEU A 341 11.42 3.40 -19.73
CA LEU A 341 11.71 2.36 -18.73
C LEU A 341 13.14 1.84 -18.79
N SER A 342 14.09 2.57 -19.38
CA SER A 342 15.48 2.11 -19.56
C SER A 342 16.23 1.83 -18.25
N ALA A 343 15.77 2.40 -17.12
CA ALA A 343 16.30 2.14 -15.79
C ALA A 343 15.70 0.90 -15.10
N PHE A 344 14.64 0.30 -15.67
CA PHE A 344 13.94 -0.85 -15.09
C PHE A 344 14.65 -2.15 -15.47
N SER A 345 14.68 -3.11 -14.54
CA SER A 345 15.02 -4.49 -14.87
C SER A 345 13.86 -5.12 -15.64
N GLU A 346 14.09 -5.63 -16.84
CA GLU A 346 13.05 -6.19 -17.71
C GLU A 346 12.86 -7.69 -17.50
N LEU A 347 11.63 -8.09 -17.21
CA LEU A 347 11.13 -9.46 -17.33
C LEU A 347 10.31 -9.56 -18.62
N SER A 348 10.90 -10.10 -19.68
CA SER A 348 10.22 -10.24 -20.97
C SER A 348 9.50 -11.57 -21.09
N LEU A 349 8.16 -11.54 -21.23
CA LEU A 349 7.36 -12.73 -21.48
C LEU A 349 7.73 -13.44 -22.79
N LYS A 350 8.25 -12.70 -23.77
CA LYS A 350 8.74 -13.27 -25.04
C LYS A 350 9.96 -14.18 -24.82
N VAL A 351 10.77 -13.89 -23.80
CA VAL A 351 12.02 -14.61 -23.50
C VAL A 351 11.79 -15.71 -22.48
N ILE A 352 11.03 -15.41 -21.43
CA ILE A 352 10.78 -16.37 -20.34
C ILE A 352 9.79 -17.46 -20.76
N GLY A 353 8.86 -17.10 -21.67
CA GLY A 353 7.79 -17.98 -22.12
C GLY A 353 6.65 -18.08 -21.10
N ASN A 354 5.44 -18.29 -21.63
CA ASN A 354 4.23 -18.58 -20.85
C ASN A 354 3.55 -19.88 -21.32
N GLU A 355 4.25 -20.67 -22.14
CA GLU A 355 3.75 -21.88 -22.78
C GLU A 355 3.22 -22.89 -21.77
N GLY A 356 3.93 -23.12 -20.65
CA GLY A 356 3.47 -24.08 -19.64
C GLY A 356 2.09 -23.75 -19.05
N ASP A 357 1.77 -22.47 -18.86
CA ASP A 357 0.44 -22.07 -18.40
C ASP A 357 -0.60 -22.15 -19.54
N ILE A 358 -0.20 -21.88 -20.79
CA ILE A 358 -1.07 -22.05 -21.97
C ILE A 358 -1.44 -23.52 -22.13
N HIS A 359 -0.46 -24.42 -22.09
CA HIS A 359 -0.67 -25.86 -22.20
C HIS A 359 -1.61 -26.35 -21.10
N ARG A 360 -1.39 -25.95 -19.84
CA ARG A 360 -2.29 -26.33 -18.74
C ARG A 360 -3.71 -25.81 -18.94
N PHE A 361 -3.85 -24.58 -19.43
CA PHE A 361 -5.17 -24.02 -19.72
C PHE A 361 -5.88 -24.79 -20.84
N VAL A 362 -5.19 -25.06 -21.95
CA VAL A 362 -5.73 -25.82 -23.09
C VAL A 362 -6.11 -27.23 -22.66
N ASP A 363 -5.26 -27.92 -21.89
CA ASP A 363 -5.52 -29.28 -21.41
C ASP A 363 -6.83 -29.38 -20.62
N VAL A 364 -7.05 -28.44 -19.68
CA VAL A 364 -8.30 -28.38 -18.88
C VAL A 364 -9.52 -28.15 -19.77
N TRP A 365 -9.40 -27.31 -20.81
CA TRP A 365 -10.51 -27.05 -21.73
C TRP A 365 -10.76 -28.20 -22.70
N CYS A 366 -9.70 -28.83 -23.22
CA CYS A 366 -9.81 -30.04 -24.03
C CYS A 366 -10.55 -31.14 -23.25
N GLY A 367 -10.24 -31.34 -21.96
CA GLY A 367 -10.99 -32.28 -21.12
C GLY A 367 -12.48 -31.95 -21.02
N LYS A 368 -12.84 -30.66 -20.83
CA LYS A 368 -14.25 -30.23 -20.82
C LYS A 368 -14.97 -30.45 -22.15
N ILE A 369 -14.29 -30.18 -23.27
CA ILE A 369 -14.83 -30.38 -24.62
C ILE A 369 -14.98 -31.88 -24.90
N GLN A 370 -13.97 -32.68 -24.56
CA GLN A 370 -14.00 -34.14 -24.66
C GLN A 370 -15.16 -34.72 -23.85
N ASP A 371 -15.37 -34.26 -22.62
CA ASP A 371 -16.47 -34.72 -21.77
C ASP A 371 -17.86 -34.36 -22.34
N LYS A 372 -17.99 -33.16 -22.92
CA LYS A 372 -19.24 -32.64 -23.51
C LYS A 372 -19.62 -33.38 -24.79
N PHE A 373 -18.67 -33.55 -25.71
CA PHE A 373 -18.92 -34.10 -27.05
C PHE A 373 -18.52 -35.57 -27.22
N LYS A 374 -17.93 -36.19 -26.19
CA LYS A 374 -17.42 -37.57 -26.18
C LYS A 374 -16.38 -37.82 -27.29
N LEU A 375 -15.41 -36.90 -27.37
CA LEU A 375 -14.33 -36.97 -28.35
C LEU A 375 -13.38 -38.14 -28.08
N GLU A 376 -12.80 -38.68 -29.15
CA GLU A 376 -11.68 -39.61 -29.05
C GLU A 376 -10.39 -38.88 -28.64
N GLU A 377 -9.40 -39.62 -28.11
CA GLU A 377 -8.11 -39.02 -27.72
C GLU A 377 -7.42 -38.34 -28.91
N GLU A 378 -7.53 -38.89 -30.12
CA GLU A 378 -6.93 -38.29 -31.32
C GLU A 378 -7.53 -36.90 -31.65
N GLU A 379 -8.85 -36.74 -31.52
CA GLU A 379 -9.51 -35.44 -31.75
C GLU A 379 -9.15 -34.42 -30.66
N ARG A 380 -9.05 -34.88 -29.41
CA ARG A 380 -8.62 -34.06 -28.27
C ARG A 380 -7.18 -33.58 -28.44
N ASP A 381 -6.28 -34.49 -28.81
CA ASP A 381 -4.86 -34.19 -29.04
C ASP A 381 -4.69 -33.23 -30.22
N TYR A 382 -5.47 -33.42 -31.30
CA TYR A 382 -5.47 -32.50 -32.43
C TYR A 382 -5.88 -31.08 -32.02
N ILE A 383 -6.95 -30.92 -31.22
CA ILE A 383 -7.38 -29.62 -30.69
C ILE A 383 -6.29 -29.01 -29.81
N PHE A 384 -5.68 -29.83 -28.94
CA PHE A 384 -4.62 -29.41 -28.05
C PHE A 384 -3.41 -28.86 -28.82
N GLU A 385 -2.85 -29.66 -29.73
CA GLU A 385 -1.66 -29.29 -30.51
C GLU A 385 -1.94 -28.08 -31.43
N SER A 386 -3.07 -28.09 -32.13
CA SER A 386 -3.44 -27.00 -33.04
C SER A 386 -3.61 -25.68 -32.32
N THR A 387 -4.22 -25.70 -31.13
CA THR A 387 -4.42 -24.47 -30.36
C THR A 387 -3.13 -23.97 -29.72
N CYS A 388 -2.32 -24.85 -29.14
CA CYS A 388 -1.03 -24.48 -28.55
C CYS A 388 -0.06 -23.93 -29.59
N HIS A 389 0.05 -24.60 -30.74
CA HIS A 389 0.93 -24.18 -31.84
C HIS A 389 0.55 -22.81 -32.39
N ARG A 390 -0.74 -22.58 -32.67
CA ARG A 390 -1.22 -21.31 -33.21
C ARG A 390 -1.31 -20.19 -32.17
N GLY A 391 -1.39 -20.55 -30.88
CA GLY A 391 -1.47 -19.59 -29.78
C GLY A 391 -0.22 -18.74 -29.61
N ASN A 392 0.97 -19.26 -29.89
CA ASN A 392 2.26 -18.55 -29.91
C ASN A 392 2.41 -17.50 -28.78
N GLY A 393 2.13 -17.91 -27.54
CA GLY A 393 2.23 -17.07 -26.34
C GLY A 393 1.03 -16.14 -26.05
N MET A 394 -0.03 -16.15 -26.85
CA MET A 394 -1.22 -15.32 -26.71
C MET A 394 -2.39 -16.07 -26.05
N PHE A 395 -2.59 -15.87 -24.74
CA PHE A 395 -3.72 -16.45 -23.99
C PHE A 395 -5.09 -16.03 -24.51
N LEU A 396 -5.25 -14.80 -24.99
CA LEU A 396 -6.56 -14.32 -25.44
C LEU A 396 -7.07 -15.14 -26.63
N PHE A 397 -6.20 -15.42 -27.60
CA PHE A 397 -6.52 -16.27 -28.75
C PHE A 397 -6.92 -17.67 -28.30
N VAL A 398 -6.10 -18.29 -27.45
CA VAL A 398 -6.36 -19.63 -26.92
C VAL A 398 -7.68 -19.68 -26.15
N LYS A 399 -7.99 -18.67 -25.33
CA LYS A 399 -9.25 -18.56 -24.59
C LYS A 399 -10.45 -18.46 -25.53
N LEU A 400 -10.38 -17.61 -26.57
CA LEU A 400 -11.47 -17.43 -27.52
C LEU A 400 -11.76 -18.72 -28.29
N ILE A 401 -10.72 -19.42 -28.77
CA ILE A 401 -10.88 -20.71 -29.45
C ILE A 401 -11.52 -21.73 -28.53
N MET A 402 -11.01 -21.91 -27.31
CA MET A 402 -11.54 -22.91 -26.39
C MET A 402 -13.01 -22.65 -26.03
N ILE A 403 -13.39 -21.38 -25.83
CA ILE A 403 -14.78 -20.98 -25.60
C ILE A 403 -15.62 -21.28 -26.84
N ASN A 404 -15.17 -20.86 -28.04
CA ASN A 404 -15.88 -21.07 -29.28
C ASN A 404 -16.14 -22.57 -29.53
N LEU A 405 -15.12 -23.42 -29.38
CA LEU A 405 -15.23 -24.86 -29.53
C LEU A 405 -16.18 -25.47 -28.48
N TYR A 406 -16.06 -25.03 -27.23
CA TYR A 406 -16.94 -25.51 -26.17
C TYR A 406 -18.40 -25.09 -26.37
N ASP A 407 -18.67 -23.89 -26.91
CA ASP A 407 -20.01 -23.34 -27.08
C ASP A 407 -20.78 -23.90 -28.29
N GLN A 408 -20.14 -24.75 -29.10
CA GLN A 408 -20.82 -25.45 -30.20
C GLN A 408 -22.03 -26.27 -29.71
N VAL A 409 -23.05 -26.36 -30.56
CA VAL A 409 -24.34 -26.99 -30.21
C VAL A 409 -24.24 -28.51 -30.33
N CYS A 410 -23.57 -29.02 -31.38
CA CYS A 410 -23.42 -30.45 -31.61
C CYS A 410 -22.01 -30.84 -32.09
N LEU A 411 -21.73 -32.15 -32.08
CA LEU A 411 -20.43 -32.70 -32.51
C LEU A 411 -20.12 -32.37 -33.98
N MET A 412 -21.13 -32.32 -34.87
CA MET A 412 -20.91 -31.98 -36.28
C MET A 412 -20.40 -30.54 -36.44
N ASP A 413 -20.97 -29.59 -35.71
CA ASP A 413 -20.54 -28.18 -35.75
C ASP A 413 -19.11 -28.03 -35.23
N LEU A 414 -18.78 -28.75 -34.14
CA LEU A 414 -17.42 -28.79 -33.61
C LEU A 414 -16.43 -29.37 -34.63
N GLN A 415 -16.75 -30.51 -35.24
CA GLN A 415 -15.92 -31.15 -36.26
C GLN A 415 -15.72 -30.26 -37.50
N GLU A 416 -16.67 -29.38 -37.80
CA GLU A 416 -16.54 -28.38 -38.86
C GLU A 416 -15.60 -27.23 -38.46
N GLN A 417 -15.64 -26.77 -37.20
CA GLN A 417 -14.77 -25.70 -36.70
C GLN A 417 -13.32 -26.15 -36.51
N ILE A 418 -13.08 -27.42 -36.17
CA ILE A 418 -11.73 -27.95 -36.01
C ILE A 418 -11.04 -28.29 -37.34
N ARG A 419 -11.71 -28.12 -38.49
CA ARG A 419 -11.06 -28.43 -39.77
C ARG A 419 -9.87 -27.51 -40.02
N PRO A 420 -8.76 -28.00 -40.62
CA PRO A 420 -7.54 -27.22 -40.81
C PRO A 420 -7.75 -25.87 -41.53
N ASP A 421 -8.72 -25.82 -42.46
CA ASP A 421 -9.11 -24.67 -43.28
C ASP A 421 -10.03 -23.66 -42.57
N LYS A 422 -10.76 -24.10 -41.53
CA LYS A 422 -11.66 -23.25 -40.75
C LYS A 422 -11.12 -22.86 -39.39
N PHE A 423 -10.19 -23.64 -38.85
CA PHE A 423 -9.55 -23.33 -37.58
C PHE A 423 -8.86 -21.96 -37.69
N PRO A 424 -9.12 -21.01 -36.78
CA PRO A 424 -8.59 -19.66 -36.90
C PRO A 424 -7.06 -19.64 -37.01
N PRO A 425 -6.47 -18.93 -37.99
CA PRO A 425 -5.03 -18.75 -38.07
C PRO A 425 -4.49 -17.72 -37.06
N GLY A 426 -5.35 -16.82 -36.55
CA GLY A 426 -4.95 -15.75 -35.64
C GLY A 426 -6.15 -15.08 -34.94
N LEU A 427 -5.84 -14.07 -34.10
CA LEU A 427 -6.82 -13.39 -33.24
C LEU A 427 -7.93 -12.64 -33.99
N LYS A 428 -7.72 -12.24 -35.25
CA LYS A 428 -8.76 -11.52 -36.02
C LYS A 428 -9.85 -12.45 -36.54
N GLU A 429 -9.50 -13.71 -36.72
CA GLU A 429 -10.34 -14.77 -37.27
C GLU A 429 -10.94 -15.68 -36.18
N ALA A 430 -10.41 -15.62 -34.95
CA ALA A 430 -10.89 -16.32 -33.74
C ALA A 430 -11.91 -15.48 -32.98
#